data_AF-A0A3P7JHB8-F1
#
_entry.id   AF-A0A3P7JHB8-F1
#
_cell.length_a   1.000
_cell.length_b   1.000
_cell.length_c   1.000
_cell.angle_alpha   90.00
_cell.angle_beta   90.00
_cell.angle_gamma   90.00
#
_symmetry.space_group_name_H-M   'P 1'
#
loop_
_entity.id
_entity.type
_entity.pdbx_description
1 polymer ?
#
loop_
_entity_poly.entity_id
_entity_poly.type
_entity_poly.pdbx_seq_one_letter_code
_entity_poly.pdbx_strand_id
1 'polypeptide(L)'
;MPRRKRKGRAAKAARRGQLGLGGAAPRRHRKAKRAMKQIRAAGAAKAAEVEKAKQPHSFVIHRGAVGKYVKALEHDIRQIMDPFTAKHLK
;
A
#
# COMPACT_ATOMS: atom_id res chain seq x y z
N MET A 1 5.00 57.45 14.69
CA MET A 1 5.01 56.03 15.15
C MET A 1 6.24 55.31 14.60
N PRO A 2 7.12 54.72 15.44
CA PRO A 2 8.31 54.03 14.94
C PRO A 2 8.02 52.55 14.60
N ARG A 3 8.35 52.13 13.37
CA ARG A 3 8.19 50.74 12.90
C ARG A 3 9.29 49.83 13.49
N ARG A 4 8.90 48.89 14.36
CA ARG A 4 9.79 47.86 14.94
C ARG A 4 10.37 46.96 13.83
N LYS A 5 11.67 47.06 13.55
CA LYS A 5 12.38 46.14 12.64
C LYS A 5 12.30 44.71 13.21
N ARG A 6 11.59 43.81 12.52
CA ARG A 6 11.56 42.37 12.85
C ARG A 6 12.97 41.78 12.66
N LYS A 7 13.55 41.21 13.72
CA LYS A 7 14.82 40.46 13.62
C LYS A 7 14.69 39.32 12.61
N GLY A 8 15.63 39.23 11.67
CA GLY A 8 15.64 38.23 10.60
C GLY A 8 15.70 36.79 11.13
N ARG A 9 15.27 35.83 10.31
CA ARG A 9 15.20 34.39 10.66
C ARG A 9 16.51 33.85 11.27
N ALA A 10 17.66 34.30 10.76
CA ALA A 10 18.97 33.91 11.26
C ALA A 10 19.20 34.27 12.74
N ALA A 11 18.82 35.49 13.15
CA ALA A 11 18.92 35.94 14.54
C ALA A 11 17.96 35.17 15.47
N LYS A 12 16.83 34.68 14.95
CA LYS A 12 15.87 33.86 15.70
C LYS A 12 16.39 32.42 15.92
N ALA A 13 17.13 31.88 14.96
CA ALA A 13 17.76 30.55 15.06
C ALA A 13 18.93 30.55 16.06
N ALA A 14 19.75 31.60 16.07
CA ALA A 14 20.82 31.79 17.05
C ALA A 14 20.28 31.82 18.49
N ARG A 15 19.17 32.56 18.71
CA ARG A 15 18.53 32.69 20.03
C ARG A 15 17.90 31.39 20.57
N ARG A 16 17.66 30.41 19.69
CA ARG A 16 17.17 29.06 20.04
C ARG A 16 18.30 28.07 20.36
N GLY A 17 19.55 28.53 20.44
CA GLY A 17 20.69 27.67 20.77
C GLY A 17 21.01 26.64 19.68
N GLN A 18 20.61 26.88 18.42
CA GLN A 18 20.85 25.96 17.30
C GLN A 18 22.18 26.21 16.56
N LEU A 19 23.04 27.10 17.07
CA LEU A 19 24.40 27.28 16.56
C LEU A 19 25.34 26.37 17.36
N GLY A 20 25.68 25.21 16.79
CA GLY A 20 26.68 24.32 17.40
C GLY A 20 26.55 22.84 17.05
N LEU A 21 25.43 22.37 16.50
CA LEU A 21 25.31 20.98 16.06
C LEU A 21 25.71 20.87 14.58
N GLY A 22 27.01 20.64 14.37
CA GLY A 22 27.59 20.29 13.09
C GLY A 22 26.85 19.13 12.41
N GLY A 23 26.04 19.45 11.42
CA GLY A 23 26.04 18.90 10.05
C GLY A 23 25.85 17.40 9.77
N ALA A 24 25.99 16.47 10.72
CA ALA A 24 26.08 15.04 10.40
C ALA A 24 24.98 14.17 11.06
N ALA A 25 24.44 14.55 12.21
CA ALA A 25 23.48 13.74 12.96
C ALA A 25 22.07 13.58 12.32
N PRO A 26 21.45 14.58 11.65
CA PRO A 26 20.08 14.40 11.14
C PRO A 26 20.04 13.61 9.82
N ARG A 27 21.19 13.49 9.13
CA ARG A 27 21.29 12.83 7.81
C ARG A 27 21.23 11.31 7.92
N ARG A 28 21.93 10.72 8.89
CA ARG A 28 21.91 9.25 9.11
C ARG A 28 20.53 8.77 9.56
N HIS A 29 19.88 9.44 10.53
CA HIS A 29 18.53 9.10 10.95
C HIS A 29 17.48 9.29 9.85
N ARG A 30 17.58 10.34 9.01
CA ARG A 30 16.67 10.51 7.86
C ARG A 30 16.86 9.43 6.79
N LYS A 31 18.10 9.03 6.49
CA LYS A 31 18.40 7.95 5.54
C LYS A 31 17.90 6.60 6.07
N ALA A 32 18.18 6.27 7.33
CA ALA A 32 17.67 5.06 7.98
C ALA A 32 16.13 5.02 8.02
N LYS A 33 15.48 6.14 8.37
CA LYS A 33 14.00 6.26 8.36
C LYS A 33 13.41 6.10 6.96
N ARG A 34 14.08 6.61 5.92
CA ARG A 34 13.68 6.42 4.52
C ARG A 34 13.83 4.97 4.05
N ALA A 35 14.96 4.33 4.35
CA ALA A 35 15.19 2.92 4.04
C ALA A 35 14.15 2.02 4.72
N MET A 36 13.87 2.26 6.00
CA MET A 36 12.84 1.49 6.72
C MET A 36 11.43 1.73 6.16
N LYS A 37 11.11 2.94 5.69
CA LYS A 37 9.84 3.22 5.00
C LYS A 37 9.76 2.49 3.65
N GLN A 38 10.86 2.41 2.89
CA GLN A 38 10.91 1.66 1.64
C GLN A 38 10.74 0.16 1.83
N ILE A 39 11.41 -0.43 2.83
CA ILE A 39 11.25 -1.86 3.16
C ILE A 39 9.79 -2.15 3.55
N ARG A 40 9.17 -1.29 4.36
CA ARG A 40 7.75 -1.42 4.73
C ARG A 40 6.81 -1.27 3.52
N ALA A 41 7.08 -0.33 2.61
CA ALA A 41 6.29 -0.14 1.41
C ALA A 41 6.42 -1.32 0.43
N ALA A 42 7.62 -1.88 0.28
CA ALA A 42 7.86 -3.09 -0.51
C ALA A 42 7.17 -4.32 0.10
N GLY A 43 7.17 -4.45 1.43
CA GLY A 43 6.42 -5.48 2.14
C GLY A 43 4.91 -5.35 1.95
N ALA A 44 4.38 -4.12 2.01
CA ALA A 44 2.96 -3.84 1.78
C ALA A 44 2.54 -4.12 0.32
N ALA A 45 3.39 -3.82 -0.67
CA ALA A 45 3.12 -4.12 -2.07
C ALA A 45 3.05 -5.64 -2.33
N LYS A 46 3.97 -6.42 -1.74
CA LYS A 46 3.94 -7.89 -1.82
C LYS A 46 2.70 -8.47 -1.13
N ALA A 47 2.32 -7.94 0.03
CA ALA A 47 1.09 -8.37 0.72
C ALA A 47 -0.17 -8.06 -0.11
N ALA A 48 -0.21 -6.90 -0.77
CA ALA A 48 -1.32 -6.53 -1.66
C ALA A 48 -1.40 -7.41 -2.91
N GLU A 49 -0.27 -7.84 -3.46
CA GLU A 49 -0.22 -8.77 -4.60
C GLU A 49 -0.77 -10.16 -4.22
N VAL A 50 -0.40 -10.67 -3.04
CA VAL A 50 -0.90 -11.93 -2.50
C VAL A 50 -2.41 -11.86 -2.22
N GLU A 51 -2.91 -10.74 -1.68
CA GLU A 51 -4.35 -10.52 -1.49
C GLU A 51 -5.10 -10.44 -2.83
N LYS A 52 -4.49 -9.83 -3.85
CA LYS A 52 -5.09 -9.72 -5.19
C LYS A 52 -5.19 -11.08 -5.88
N ALA A 53 -4.17 -11.93 -5.73
CA ALA A 53 -4.15 -13.29 -6.24
C ALA A 53 -5.19 -14.22 -5.56
N LYS A 54 -5.64 -13.88 -4.34
CA LYS A 54 -6.72 -14.62 -3.66
C LYS A 54 -8.11 -14.27 -4.18
N GLN A 55 -8.27 -13.16 -4.88
CA GLN A 55 -9.58 -12.77 -5.41
C GLN A 55 -9.86 -13.52 -6.72
N PRO A 56 -11.03 -14.14 -6.88
CA PRO A 56 -11.38 -14.80 -8.13
C PRO A 56 -11.45 -13.76 -9.26
N HIS A 57 -10.71 -13.99 -10.34
CA HIS A 57 -10.65 -13.12 -11.53
C HIS A 57 -11.57 -13.60 -12.65
N SER A 58 -12.06 -14.84 -12.58
CA SER A 58 -13.00 -15.43 -13.52
C SER A 58 -14.28 -15.90 -12.84
N PHE A 59 -15.37 -15.88 -13.61
CA PHE A 59 -16.68 -16.38 -13.19
C PHE A 59 -17.25 -17.27 -14.29
N VAL A 60 -17.84 -18.39 -13.88
CA VAL A 60 -18.54 -19.32 -14.78
C VAL A 60 -19.98 -19.36 -14.31
N ILE A 61 -20.90 -18.99 -15.19
CA ILE A 61 -22.34 -18.93 -14.93
C ILE A 61 -23.11 -19.51 -16.11
N HIS A 62 -24.21 -20.20 -15.82
CA HIS A 62 -25.21 -20.54 -16.82
C HIS A 62 -26.36 -19.51 -16.83
N ARG A 63 -27.00 -19.31 -17.98
CA ARG A 63 -28.19 -18.43 -18.09
C ARG A 63 -29.47 -19.26 -18.20
N GLY A 64 -30.53 -18.80 -17.54
CA GLY A 64 -31.85 -19.42 -17.59
C GLY A 64 -31.95 -20.73 -16.81
N ALA A 65 -33.04 -21.46 -17.04
CA ALA A 65 -33.26 -22.77 -16.44
C ALA A 65 -32.48 -23.83 -17.21
N VAL A 66 -31.57 -24.52 -16.53
CA VAL A 66 -30.76 -25.59 -17.11
C VAL A 66 -30.95 -26.91 -16.36
N GLY A 67 -30.78 -28.01 -17.08
CA GLY A 67 -30.86 -29.36 -16.52
C GLY A 67 -29.66 -29.72 -15.65
N LYS A 68 -29.77 -30.87 -14.96
CA LYS A 68 -28.77 -31.37 -13.99
C LYS A 68 -27.35 -31.49 -14.56
N TYR A 69 -27.21 -31.87 -15.83
CA TYR A 69 -25.89 -32.07 -16.45
C TYR A 69 -25.14 -30.78 -16.71
N VAL A 70 -25.85 -29.70 -17.07
CA VAL A 70 -25.23 -28.39 -17.25
C VAL A 70 -24.77 -27.83 -15.91
N LYS A 71 -25.54 -28.05 -14.84
CA LYS A 71 -25.14 -27.67 -13.48
C LYS A 71 -23.90 -28.44 -13.00
N ALA A 72 -23.82 -29.75 -13.31
CA ALA A 72 -22.64 -30.55 -13.01
C ALA A 72 -21.42 -30.05 -13.78
N LEU A 73 -21.57 -29.81 -15.09
CA LEU A 73 -20.50 -29.28 -15.92
C LEU A 73 -19.99 -27.90 -15.44
N GLU A 74 -20.88 -27.00 -15.05
CA GLU A 74 -20.49 -25.72 -14.45
C GLU A 74 -19.64 -25.93 -13.19
N HIS A 75 -20.03 -26.88 -12.33
CA HIS A 75 -19.29 -27.19 -11.12
C HIS A 75 -17.89 -27.74 -11.44
N ASP A 76 -17.79 -28.67 -12.39
CA ASP A 76 -16.53 -29.27 -12.80
C ASP A 76 -15.57 -28.21 -13.39
N ILE A 77 -16.08 -27.30 -14.23
CA ILE A 77 -15.28 -26.20 -14.78
C ILE A 77 -14.80 -25.27 -13.67
N ARG A 78 -15.66 -24.94 -12.68
CA ARG A 78 -15.26 -24.12 -11.53
C ARG A 78 -14.17 -24.79 -10.68
N GLN A 79 -14.15 -26.13 -10.59
CA GLN A 79 -13.09 -26.88 -9.91
C GLN A 79 -11.77 -26.86 -10.68
N ILE A 80 -11.81 -27.07 -12.00
CA ILE A 80 -10.61 -27.04 -12.86
C ILE A 80 -9.96 -25.66 -12.84
N MET A 81 -10.76 -24.59 -12.78
CA MET A 81 -10.29 -23.21 -12.79
C MET A 81 -9.99 -22.62 -11.38
N ASP A 82 -9.95 -23.45 -10.34
CA ASP A 82 -9.48 -23.08 -8.99
C ASP A 82 -7.97 -22.76 -9.03
N PRO A 83 -7.42 -21.71 -8.38
CA PRO A 83 -7.98 -20.76 -7.41
C PRO A 83 -8.62 -19.49 -7.98
N PHE A 84 -8.63 -19.34 -9.30
CA PHE A 84 -8.96 -18.06 -9.94
C PHE A 84 -10.46 -17.87 -10.19
N THR A 85 -11.28 -18.88 -9.89
CA THR A 85 -12.72 -18.87 -10.13
C THR A 85 -13.51 -18.96 -8.83
N ALA A 86 -14.59 -18.19 -8.72
CA ALA A 86 -15.42 -18.17 -7.52
C ALA A 86 -16.14 -19.52 -7.33
N LYS A 87 -15.81 -20.22 -6.24
CA LYS A 87 -16.45 -21.50 -5.86
C LYS A 87 -17.94 -21.33 -5.52
N HIS A 88 -18.30 -20.21 -4.91
CA HIS A 88 -19.63 -19.94 -4.39
C HIS A 88 -20.24 -18.73 -5.09
N LEU A 89 -20.80 -18.94 -6.28
CA LEU A 89 -21.70 -17.98 -6.92
C LEU A 89 -23.15 -18.35 -6.60
N LYS A 90 -23.93 -17.37 -6.14
CA LYS A 90 -25.37 -17.50 -5.84
C LYS A 90 -26.20 -17.57 -7.11
#